data_AF-A0A0N8W6Z1-F1
#
_entry.id   AF-A0A0N8W6Z1-F1
#
_cell.length_a   1.000
_cell.length_b   1.000
_cell.length_c   1.000
_cell.angle_alpha   90.00
_cell.angle_beta   90.00
_cell.angle_gamma   90.00
#
_symmetry.space_group_name_H-M   'P 1'
#
loop_
_entity.id
_entity.type
_entity.pdbx_description
1 polymer ?
#
loop_
_entity_poly.entity_id
_entity_poly.type
_entity_poly.pdbx_seq_one_letter_code
_entity_poly.pdbx_strand_id
1 'polypeptide(L)'
;MIHVDGAGSAGIPRIIRAGVVTTWTSDGGYISAGFPVKSGDQAYGRSVYGRGGASVHAIRLDHEENQLWDREIPGIRANHVEEVVQIADGGYVILALKENY
;
A
#
# COMPACT_ATOMS: atom_id res chain seq x y z
N MET A 1 0.93 -8.84 -6.65
CA MET A 1 2.39 -8.76 -6.80
C MET A 1 2.85 -10.05 -7.45
N ILE A 2 3.75 -9.98 -8.43
CA ILE A 2 4.42 -11.16 -8.98
C ILE A 2 5.86 -11.11 -8.47
N HIS A 3 6.21 -12.02 -7.56
CA HIS A 3 7.61 -12.24 -7.19
C HIS A 3 8.22 -13.19 -8.23
N VAL A 4 9.24 -12.74 -8.94
CA VAL A 4 10.01 -13.56 -9.88
C VAL A 4 11.32 -13.91 -9.18
N ASP A 5 11.53 -15.19 -8.90
CA ASP A 5 12.79 -15.66 -8.31
C ASP A 5 13.95 -15.51 -9.31
N GLY A 6 15.19 -15.69 -8.80
CA GLY A 6 16.40 -15.64 -9.64
C GLY A 6 16.47 -16.71 -10.75
N ALA A 7 15.52 -17.67 -10.79
CA ALA A 7 15.39 -18.68 -11.82
C ALA A 7 14.29 -18.34 -12.86
N GLY A 8 13.64 -17.17 -12.74
CA GLY A 8 12.59 -16.72 -13.65
C GLY A 8 11.22 -17.37 -13.40
N SER A 9 11.07 -18.10 -12.30
CA SER A 9 9.79 -18.70 -11.90
C SER A 9 8.98 -17.68 -11.10
N ALA A 10 7.76 -17.42 -11.56
CA ALA A 10 6.82 -16.56 -10.86
C ALA A 10 6.12 -17.38 -9.77
N GLY A 11 6.32 -17.02 -8.50
CA GLY A 11 5.53 -17.57 -7.40
C GLY A 11 4.04 -17.31 -7.60
N ILE A 12 3.17 -18.10 -6.95
CA ILE A 12 1.71 -17.93 -7.05
C ILE A 12 1.38 -16.46 -6.76
N PRO A 13 0.83 -15.70 -7.73
CA PRO A 13 0.66 -14.27 -7.56
C PRO A 13 -0.39 -14.00 -6.47
N ARG A 14 0.05 -13.50 -5.32
CA ARG A 14 -0.87 -12.92 -4.35
C ARG A 14 -1.37 -11.59 -4.90
N ILE A 15 -2.68 -11.54 -5.17
CA ILE A 15 -3.32 -10.32 -5.65
C ILE A 15 -3.53 -9.37 -4.46
N ILE A 16 -2.59 -8.45 -4.27
CA ILE A 16 -2.82 -7.24 -3.49
C ILE A 16 -3.69 -6.34 -4.40
N ARG A 17 -5.03 -6.40 -4.28
CA ARG A 17 -5.95 -5.63 -5.14
C ARG A 17 -6.07 -4.18 -4.68
N ALA A 18 -6.12 -3.31 -5.69
CA ALA A 18 -6.58 -1.91 -5.75
C ALA A 18 -5.51 -0.83 -5.57
N GLY A 19 -5.26 -0.03 -6.62
CA GLY A 19 -4.76 1.36 -6.57
C GLY A 19 -3.57 1.66 -5.64
N VAL A 20 -2.63 0.73 -5.50
CA VAL A 20 -1.66 0.71 -4.41
C VAL A 20 -0.25 0.90 -4.95
N VAL A 21 0.54 1.72 -4.25
CA VAL A 21 1.98 1.87 -4.48
C VAL A 21 2.72 0.87 -3.61
N THR A 22 3.81 0.27 -4.10
CA THR A 22 4.55 -0.76 -3.36
C THR A 22 6.04 -0.64 -3.65
N THR A 23 6.87 -0.80 -2.62
CA THR A 23 8.33 -0.91 -2.76
C THR A 23 8.88 -2.10 -1.98
N TRP A 24 10.04 -2.60 -2.40
CA TRP A 24 10.85 -3.49 -1.57
C TRP A 24 11.40 -2.73 -0.37
N THR A 25 11.81 -3.50 0.63
CA THR A 25 12.47 -3.00 1.84
C THR A 25 13.84 -3.64 1.99
N SER A 26 14.74 -2.98 2.71
CA SER A 26 16.15 -3.37 2.88
C SER A 26 16.34 -4.71 3.59
N ASP A 27 15.33 -5.18 4.32
CA ASP A 27 15.30 -6.49 4.98
C ASP A 27 14.69 -7.60 4.10
N GLY A 28 14.44 -7.32 2.82
CA GLY A 28 13.91 -8.27 1.86
C GLY A 28 12.39 -8.40 1.84
N GLY A 29 11.67 -7.68 2.71
CA GLY A 29 10.21 -7.64 2.65
C GLY A 29 9.65 -6.59 1.69
N TYR A 30 8.36 -6.28 1.87
CA TYR A 30 7.64 -5.29 1.08
C TYR A 30 6.84 -4.31 1.95
N ILE A 31 6.70 -3.09 1.48
CA ILE A 31 5.77 -2.10 2.03
C ILE A 31 4.85 -1.63 0.90
N SER A 32 3.58 -1.49 1.25
CA SER A 32 2.51 -1.14 0.35
C SER A 32 1.68 -0.04 0.97
N ALA A 33 1.29 0.97 0.20
CA ALA A 33 0.43 2.06 0.68
C ALA A 33 -0.69 2.33 -0.31
N GLY A 34 -1.86 2.68 0.21
CA GLY A 34 -3.06 2.91 -0.59
C GLY A 34 -4.29 3.13 0.27
N PHE A 35 -5.44 2.68 -0.23
CA PHE A 35 -6.72 2.85 0.46
C PHE A 35 -7.26 1.50 0.93
N PRO A 36 -7.96 1.45 2.08
CA PRO A 36 -8.44 0.20 2.63
C PRO A 36 -9.47 -0.46 1.71
N VAL A 37 -9.14 -1.66 1.23
CA VAL A 37 -10.08 -2.57 0.56
C VAL A 37 -10.81 -3.40 1.62
N LYS A 38 -11.85 -2.84 2.26
CA LYS A 38 -12.75 -3.67 3.10
C LYS A 38 -13.66 -4.52 2.21
N SER A 39 -13.67 -5.83 2.45
CA SER A 39 -14.66 -6.77 1.89
C SER A 39 -15.95 -6.74 2.73
N GLY A 40 -17.05 -6.23 2.16
CA GLY A 40 -18.38 -6.12 2.78
C GLY A 40 -19.15 -4.86 2.34
N ASP A 41 -20.38 -4.67 2.83
CA ASP A 41 -21.33 -3.56 2.53
C ASP A 41 -20.85 -2.15 2.92
N GLN A 42 -19.59 -2.00 3.32
CA GLN A 42 -18.92 -0.73 3.54
C GLN A 42 -17.65 -0.67 2.68
N ALA A 43 -17.86 -0.85 1.38
CA ALA A 43 -16.84 -0.70 0.36
C ALA A 43 -16.45 0.78 0.24
N TYR A 44 -15.33 1.17 0.84
CA TYR A 44 -14.58 2.34 0.38
C TYR A 44 -13.59 1.94 -0.73
N GLY A 45 -14.05 1.09 -1.65
CA GLY A 45 -13.59 1.06 -3.04
C GLY A 45 -14.18 2.23 -3.86
N ARG A 46 -14.68 3.27 -3.17
CA ARG A 46 -14.95 4.53 -3.82
C ARG A 46 -13.60 5.17 -4.03
N SER A 47 -13.10 5.09 -5.26
CA SER A 47 -12.26 6.15 -5.81
C SER A 47 -12.75 7.46 -5.21
N VAL A 48 -11.86 8.22 -4.60
CA VAL A 48 -12.21 9.39 -3.82
C VAL A 48 -12.55 10.55 -4.75
N TYR A 49 -13.60 10.37 -5.55
CA TYR A 49 -14.27 11.43 -6.28
C TYR A 49 -15.21 12.21 -5.33
N GLY A 50 -14.76 12.43 -4.10
CA GLY A 50 -15.48 13.18 -3.07
C GLY A 50 -14.50 14.14 -2.40
N ARG A 51 -14.95 15.36 -2.08
CA ARG A 51 -14.14 16.48 -1.56
C ARG A 51 -13.33 16.20 -0.26
N GLY A 52 -13.42 15.00 0.31
CA GLY A 52 -12.94 14.67 1.65
C GLY A 52 -11.68 13.82 1.78
N GLY A 53 -11.15 13.19 0.72
CA GLY A 53 -10.07 12.20 0.90
C GLY A 53 -10.55 10.87 1.50
N ALA A 54 -9.85 9.77 1.26
CA ALA A 54 -9.95 8.52 2.02
C ALA A 54 -8.75 8.39 2.97
N SER A 55 -8.95 7.67 4.08
CA SER A 55 -7.85 7.33 4.98
C SER A 55 -6.81 6.49 4.23
N VAL A 56 -5.55 6.91 4.33
CA VAL A 56 -4.43 6.16 3.77
C VAL A 56 -4.07 5.01 4.71
N HIS A 57 -3.91 3.81 4.17
CA HIS A 57 -3.42 2.63 4.88
C HIS A 57 -2.05 2.24 4.32
N ALA A 58 -1.22 1.66 5.19
CA ALA A 58 -0.01 0.98 4.80
C ALA A 58 0.00 -0.45 5.33
N ILE A 59 0.53 -1.36 4.51
CA ILE A 59 0.66 -2.79 4.80
C ILE A 59 2.12 -3.16 4.64
N ARG A 60 2.68 -3.78 5.67
CA ARG A 60 4.04 -4.29 5.70
C ARG A 60 4.05 -5.81 5.69
N LEU A 61 4.83 -6.36 4.76
CA LEU A 61 5.06 -7.80 4.63
C LEU A 61 6.54 -8.12 4.85
N ASP A 62 6.86 -9.27 5.43
CA ASP A 62 8.22 -9.78 5.43
C ASP A 62 8.61 -10.39 4.06
N HIS A 63 9.83 -10.96 3.99
CA HIS A 63 10.37 -11.59 2.78
C HIS A 63 9.64 -12.88 2.38
N GLU A 64 8.89 -13.49 3.30
CA GLU A 64 8.06 -14.67 3.06
C GLU A 64 6.59 -14.29 2.75
N GLU A 65 6.34 -13.00 2.51
CA GLU A 65 5.01 -12.44 2.24
C GLU A 65 4.02 -12.58 3.42
N ASN A 66 4.50 -12.76 4.66
CA ASN A 66 3.67 -12.71 5.85
C ASN A 66 3.41 -11.25 6.25
N GLN A 67 2.18 -10.95 6.63
CA GLN A 67 1.83 -9.62 7.11
C GLN A 67 2.43 -9.35 8.49
N LEU A 68 3.34 -8.37 8.56
CA LEU A 68 3.91 -7.85 9.80
C LEU A 68 2.93 -6.87 10.47
N TRP A 69 2.31 -5.99 9.69
CA TRP A 69 1.26 -5.08 10.17
C TRP A 69 0.44 -4.48 9.02
N ASP A 70 -0.79 -4.05 9.35
CA ASP A 70 -1.67 -3.21 8.52
C ASP A 70 -2.16 -2.07 9.43
N ARG A 71 -1.92 -0.83 9.02
CA ARG A 71 -2.22 0.35 9.83
C ARG A 71 -2.72 1.52 8.99
N GLU A 72 -3.71 2.21 9.53
CA GLU A 72 -4.10 3.53 9.05
C GLU A 72 -3.01 4.55 9.38
N ILE A 73 -2.71 5.44 8.43
CA ILE A 73 -1.80 6.57 8.64
C ILE A 73 -2.60 7.73 9.25
N PRO A 74 -2.37 8.07 10.52
CA PRO A 74 -3.21 9.00 11.24
C PRO A 74 -3.14 10.41 10.63
N GLY A 75 -4.31 11.03 10.49
CA GLY A 75 -4.43 12.43 10.05
C GLY A 75 -4.27 12.66 8.55
N ILE A 76 -3.97 11.63 7.74
CA ILE A 76 -3.83 11.75 6.29
C ILE A 76 -5.11 11.27 5.60
N ARG A 77 -5.75 12.19 4.87
CA ARG A 77 -6.82 11.88 3.93
C ARG A 77 -6.42 12.31 2.53
N ALA A 78 -6.32 11.36 1.62
CA ALA A 78 -5.85 11.60 0.26
C ALA A 78 -6.83 11.03 -0.77
N ASN A 79 -6.77 11.56 -1.98
CA ASN A 79 -7.49 11.00 -3.13
C ASN A 79 -6.57 10.07 -3.93
N HIS A 80 -5.26 10.35 -3.93
CA HIS A 80 -4.22 9.56 -4.59
C HIS A 80 -3.05 9.29 -3.64
N VAL A 81 -2.45 8.11 -3.76
CA VAL A 81 -1.16 7.77 -3.16
C VAL A 81 -0.20 7.54 -4.32
N GLU A 82 0.86 8.34 -4.37
CA GLU A 82 1.79 8.42 -5.50
C GLU A 82 2.99 7.49 -5.32
N GLU A 83 3.54 7.43 -4.10
CA GLU A 83 4.75 6.67 -3.84
C GLU A 83 4.86 6.28 -2.37
N VAL A 84 5.52 5.14 -2.13
CA VAL A 84 6.01 4.76 -0.81
C VAL A 84 7.47 4.35 -0.94
N VAL A 85 8.34 4.92 -0.11
CA VAL A 85 9.78 4.60 -0.06
C VAL A 85 10.20 4.30 1.36
N GLN A 86 11.15 3.37 1.51
CA GLN A 86 11.84 3.18 2.78
C GLN A 86 13.02 4.15 2.87
N ILE A 87 13.20 4.76 4.04
CA ILE A 87 14.34 5.63 4.35
C ILE A 87 15.43 4.85 5.12
N ALA A 88 16.64 5.41 5.18
CA ALA A 88 17.84 4.71 5.65
C ALA A 88 17.78 4.21 7.10
N ASP A 89 16.94 4.82 7.95
CA ASP A 89 16.73 4.40 9.34
C ASP A 89 15.70 3.27 9.49
N GLY A 90 15.16 2.76 8.38
CA GLY A 90 14.14 1.72 8.34
C GLY A 90 12.71 2.25 8.40
N GLY A 91 12.51 3.56 8.50
CA GLY A 91 11.21 4.22 8.39
C GLY A 91 10.67 4.25 6.95
N TYR A 92 9.46 4.82 6.79
CA TYR A 92 8.78 4.92 5.50
C TYR A 92 8.28 6.34 5.24
N VAL A 93 8.40 6.79 3.99
CA VAL A 93 7.81 8.02 3.50
C VAL A 93 6.71 7.66 2.50
N ILE A 94 5.53 8.25 2.66
CA ILE A 94 4.39 8.05 1.78
C ILE A 94 4.03 9.41 1.16
N LEU A 95 4.06 9.50 -0.16
CA LEU A 95 3.60 10.65 -0.91
C LEU A 95 2.13 10.45 -1.29
N ALA A 96 1.26 11.34 -0.83
CA ALA A 96 -0.17 11.26 -1.10
C ALA A 96 -0.74 12.66 -1.38
N LEU A 97 -1.68 12.73 -2.32
CA LEU A 97 -2.29 13.98 -2.79
C LEU A 97 -3.77 14.02 -2.44
N LYS A 98 -4.20 15.17 -1.93
CA LYS A 98 -5.61 15.51 -1.76
C LYS A 98 -5.96 16.64 -2.73
N GLU A 99 -6.73 16.33 -3.76
CA GLU A 99 -7.27 17.36 -4.65
C GLU A 99 -8.43 18.07 -3.95
N ASN A 100 -8.43 19.41 -4.00
CA ASN A 100 -9.56 20.23 -3.59
C ASN A 100 -10.20 20.81 -4.86
N TYR A 101 -11.44 20.41 -5.16
CA TYR A 101 -12.33 21.09 -6.12
C TYR A 101 -13.18 22.14 -5.41
#